data_AF-A0A8E1RJX2-F1
#
_entry.id   AF-A0A8E1RJX2-F1
#
_cell.length_a   1.000
_cell.length_b   1.000
_cell.length_c   1.000
_cell.angle_alpha   90.00
_cell.angle_beta   90.00
_cell.angle_gamma   90.00
#
_symmetry.space_group_name_H-M   'P 1'
#
loop_
_entity.id
_entity.type
_entity.pdbx_description
1 polymer ?
#
loop_
_entity_poly.entity_id
_entity_poly.type
_entity_poly.pdbx_seq_one_letter_code
_entity_poly.pdbx_strand_id
1 'polypeptide(L)'
;MRFNHPEKWLLALLATLFWITFQPAISRAATHPTPVIDDQLHLLDNDQIHRMNKNLMNKRHPQQIWVITTNKTPKELKADWVEYEDIEDSGFSFGNLSNDAFSYTDIFLKKHIKNLTDSGTIGIAGMPARDEINLILVDPQLKYHVIPVMSDPFGQALGQVQDFILTHRMNFKEMSGKNILSTARLMNGFLVSHVSSKKQINQGLSFDGLVIRLLLILLVIYGIWHHRWRKRHPKRIRWEDPDSPRDNGEYDNGYMDGYYIGMHEDDGHDK
;
A
#
# COMPACT_ATOMS: atom_id res chain seq x y z
N MET A 1 -27.99 42.48 -12.10
CA MET A 1 -26.89 41.69 -11.48
C MET A 1 -27.31 40.23 -11.46
N ARG A 2 -26.68 39.37 -12.27
CA ARG A 2 -26.99 37.93 -12.32
C ARG A 2 -26.20 37.24 -11.21
N PHE A 3 -26.92 36.62 -10.28
CA PHE A 3 -26.32 35.78 -9.25
C PHE A 3 -25.64 34.58 -9.92
N ASN A 4 -24.31 34.52 -9.81
CA ASN A 4 -23.53 33.37 -10.21
C ASN A 4 -23.87 32.21 -9.25
N HIS A 5 -24.54 31.17 -9.76
CA HIS A 5 -24.90 29.99 -9.00
C HIS A 5 -23.63 29.26 -8.51
N PRO A 6 -23.26 29.32 -7.21
CA PRO A 6 -22.07 28.66 -6.67
C PRO A 6 -22.15 27.14 -6.80
N GLU A 7 -23.37 26.60 -6.90
CA GLU A 7 -23.67 25.19 -7.14
C GLU A 7 -23.09 24.67 -8.46
N LYS A 8 -23.03 25.51 -9.50
CA LYS A 8 -22.48 25.12 -10.80
C LYS A 8 -20.96 24.98 -10.77
N TRP A 9 -20.30 25.82 -9.96
CA TRP A 9 -18.85 25.73 -9.75
C TRP A 9 -18.49 24.51 -8.90
N LEU A 10 -19.28 24.20 -7.88
CA LEU A 10 -19.09 23.01 -7.06
C LEU A 10 -19.25 21.71 -7.88
N LEU A 11 -20.28 21.65 -8.74
CA LEU A 11 -20.50 20.51 -9.64
C LEU A 11 -19.39 20.38 -10.69
N ALA A 12 -18.91 21.48 -11.26
CA ALA A 12 -17.80 21.45 -12.21
C ALA A 12 -16.49 20.99 -11.55
N LEU A 13 -16.23 21.39 -10.30
CA LEU A 13 -15.06 21.01 -9.52
C LEU A 13 -15.11 19.53 -9.09
N LEU A 14 -16.29 19.03 -8.71
CA LEU A 14 -16.53 17.61 -8.45
C LEU A 14 -16.39 16.76 -9.71
N ALA A 15 -16.91 17.23 -10.85
CA ALA A 15 -16.77 16.53 -12.12
C ALA A 15 -15.32 16.49 -12.63
N THR A 16 -14.54 17.55 -12.43
CA THR A 16 -13.10 17.55 -12.76
C THR A 16 -12.29 16.68 -11.81
N LEU A 17 -12.58 16.68 -10.50
CA LEU A 17 -12.00 15.72 -9.55
C LEU A 17 -12.33 14.26 -9.92
N PHE A 18 -13.56 14.01 -10.35
CA PHE A 18 -13.99 12.70 -10.83
C PHE A 18 -13.31 12.30 -12.15
N TRP A 19 -13.07 13.25 -13.06
CA TRP A 19 -12.36 13.00 -14.31
C TRP A 19 -10.85 12.76 -14.11
N ILE A 20 -10.22 13.47 -13.17
CA ILE A 20 -8.80 13.28 -12.80
C ILE A 20 -8.60 11.90 -12.15
N THR A 21 -9.61 11.36 -11.46
CA THR A 21 -9.56 10.01 -10.86
C THR A 21 -9.93 8.88 -11.83
N PHE A 22 -10.60 9.19 -12.94
CA PHE A 22 -10.92 8.25 -14.02
C PHE A 22 -9.96 8.39 -15.20
N GLN A 23 -8.67 8.10 -14.98
CA GLN A 23 -7.81 7.82 -16.13
C GLN A 23 -8.14 6.42 -16.67
N PRO A 24 -8.50 6.28 -17.96
CA PRO A 24 -8.70 4.97 -18.55
C PRO A 24 -7.40 4.17 -18.45
N ALA A 25 -7.47 3.00 -17.83
CA ALA A 25 -6.35 2.07 -17.77
C ALA A 25 -5.97 1.69 -19.20
N ILE A 26 -4.83 2.19 -19.67
CA ILE A 26 -4.26 1.84 -20.97
C ILE A 26 -3.96 0.34 -20.90
N SER A 27 -4.84 -0.46 -21.49
CA SER A 27 -4.63 -1.90 -21.62
C SER A 27 -3.65 -2.11 -22.77
N ARG A 28 -2.35 -2.10 -22.45
CA ARG A 28 -1.31 -2.54 -23.39
C ARG A 28 -1.34 -4.06 -23.44
N ALA A 29 -1.37 -4.63 -24.64
CA ALA A 29 -1.21 -6.07 -24.82
C ALA A 29 0.20 -6.46 -24.32
N ALA A 30 0.26 -7.07 -23.14
CA ALA A 30 1.51 -7.53 -22.55
C ALA A 30 1.94 -8.82 -23.25
N THR A 31 3.16 -8.85 -23.78
CA THR A 31 3.83 -10.13 -24.02
C THR A 31 4.07 -10.77 -22.67
N HIS A 32 3.26 -11.77 -22.30
CA HIS A 32 3.43 -12.50 -21.05
C HIS A 32 4.74 -13.31 -21.11
N PRO A 33 5.77 -12.89 -20.37
CA PRO A 33 7.02 -13.62 -20.37
C PRO A 33 6.81 -14.98 -19.68
N THR A 34 7.61 -15.99 -19.98
CA THR A 34 7.55 -17.26 -19.23
C THR A 34 8.29 -17.10 -17.91
N PRO A 35 7.79 -17.68 -16.79
CA PRO A 35 8.52 -17.64 -15.52
C PRO A 35 9.92 -18.23 -15.64
N VAL A 36 10.92 -17.53 -15.08
CA VAL A 36 12.33 -17.92 -15.14
C VAL A 36 12.82 -18.40 -13.78
N ILE A 37 13.48 -19.56 -13.79
CA ILE A 37 14.31 -20.04 -12.68
C ILE A 37 15.69 -20.34 -13.27
N ASP A 38 16.66 -19.48 -12.99
CA ASP A 38 18.07 -19.63 -13.40
C ASP A 38 18.89 -19.92 -12.15
N ASP A 39 19.10 -21.20 -11.83
CA ASP A 39 19.75 -21.64 -10.59
C ASP A 39 21.19 -22.10 -10.83
N GLN A 40 22.13 -21.15 -10.95
CA GLN A 40 23.55 -21.46 -11.17
C GLN A 40 24.26 -21.97 -9.91
N LEU A 41 23.70 -21.69 -8.73
CA LEU A 41 24.23 -22.13 -7.44
C LEU A 41 23.67 -23.48 -6.98
N HIS A 42 22.74 -24.07 -7.73
CA HIS A 42 22.09 -25.35 -7.41
C HIS A 42 21.46 -25.38 -6.00
N LEU A 43 20.80 -24.28 -5.62
CA LEU A 43 20.20 -24.11 -4.30
C LEU A 43 18.72 -24.50 -4.24
N LEU A 44 18.05 -24.67 -5.39
CA LEU A 44 16.60 -24.68 -5.46
C LEU A 44 15.98 -26.03 -5.80
N ASP A 45 14.83 -26.27 -5.16
CA ASP A 45 13.82 -27.23 -5.60
C ASP A 45 12.70 -26.45 -6.33
N ASN A 46 12.67 -26.57 -7.65
CA ASN A 46 11.95 -25.66 -8.56
C ASN A 46 10.43 -25.85 -8.55
N ASP A 47 9.93 -27.01 -8.13
CA ASP A 47 8.53 -27.40 -8.25
C ASP A 47 7.58 -26.43 -7.55
N GLN A 48 8.00 -25.90 -6.40
CA GLN A 48 7.16 -24.99 -5.62
C GLN A 48 7.01 -23.63 -6.30
N ILE A 49 8.09 -23.10 -6.87
CA ILE A 49 8.09 -21.81 -7.56
C ILE A 49 7.25 -21.91 -8.83
N HIS A 50 7.35 -23.01 -9.57
CA HIS A 50 6.48 -23.26 -10.73
C HIS A 50 4.99 -23.26 -10.35
N ARG A 51 4.62 -23.90 -9.22
CA ARG A 51 3.23 -23.88 -8.73
C ARG A 51 2.76 -22.48 -8.35
N MET A 52 3.61 -21.68 -7.69
CA MET A 52 3.29 -20.28 -7.35
C MET A 52 3.06 -19.45 -8.62
N ASN A 53 3.97 -19.54 -9.59
CA ASN A 53 3.85 -18.83 -10.86
C ASN A 53 2.61 -19.23 -11.65
N LYS A 54 2.28 -20.53 -11.72
CA LYS A 54 1.03 -20.98 -12.35
C LYS A 54 -0.21 -20.37 -11.68
N ASN A 55 -0.21 -20.20 -10.36
CA ASN A 55 -1.31 -19.57 -9.65
C ASN A 55 -1.39 -18.07 -9.96
N LEU A 56 -0.26 -17.35 -9.90
CA LEU A 56 -0.19 -15.90 -10.12
C LEU A 56 -0.56 -15.51 -11.56
N MET A 57 -0.13 -16.28 -12.56
CA MET A 57 -0.44 -16.04 -13.96
C MET A 57 -1.92 -16.21 -14.30
N ASN A 58 -2.66 -17.02 -13.54
CA ASN A 58 -4.10 -17.25 -13.75
C ASN A 58 -4.98 -16.24 -13.01
N LYS A 59 -4.40 -15.18 -12.42
CA LYS A 59 -5.15 -14.13 -11.72
C LYS A 59 -5.55 -12.99 -12.66
N ARG A 60 -6.34 -12.07 -12.11
CA ARG A 60 -6.88 -10.92 -12.84
C ARG A 60 -5.78 -9.99 -13.36
N HIS A 61 -4.78 -9.72 -12.53
CA HIS A 61 -3.55 -9.05 -12.91
C HIS A 61 -2.42 -10.09 -12.84
N PRO A 62 -2.03 -10.69 -13.98
CA PRO A 62 -0.97 -11.68 -14.01
C PRO A 62 0.31 -11.14 -13.39
N GLN A 63 0.96 -11.94 -12.56
CA GLN A 63 2.25 -11.63 -11.95
C GLN A 63 3.12 -12.89 -11.97
N GLN A 64 4.43 -12.71 -11.84
CA GLN A 64 5.42 -13.76 -11.85
C GLN A 64 6.53 -13.46 -10.86
N ILE A 65 7.12 -14.53 -10.34
CA ILE A 65 8.30 -14.53 -9.49
C ILE A 65 9.40 -15.24 -10.27
N TRP A 66 10.43 -14.49 -10.63
CA TRP A 66 11.65 -15.00 -11.20
C TRP A 66 12.66 -15.23 -10.08
N VAL A 67 13.40 -16.32 -10.17
CA VAL A 67 14.45 -16.62 -9.19
C VAL A 67 15.75 -16.84 -9.95
N ILE A 68 16.75 -16.02 -9.63
CA ILE A 68 18.04 -16.05 -10.29
C ILE A 68 19.11 -16.19 -9.23
N THR A 69 19.79 -17.32 -9.24
CA THR A 69 20.99 -17.55 -8.43
C THR A 69 22.20 -17.46 -9.35
N THR A 70 23.20 -16.68 -8.95
CA THR A 70 24.39 -16.46 -9.77
C THR A 70 25.65 -16.47 -8.93
N ASN A 71 26.73 -16.95 -9.52
CA ASN A 71 28.09 -16.85 -8.99
C ASN A 71 28.91 -15.77 -9.74
N LYS A 72 28.28 -15.04 -10.65
CA LYS A 72 28.93 -14.04 -11.49
C LYS A 72 29.15 -12.75 -10.72
N THR A 73 30.26 -12.08 -11.01
CA THR A 73 30.52 -10.77 -10.44
C THR A 73 29.60 -9.71 -11.07
N PRO A 74 29.27 -8.62 -10.37
CA PRO A 74 28.53 -7.49 -10.96
C PRO A 74 29.19 -6.94 -12.25
N LYS A 75 30.53 -6.97 -12.33
CA LYS A 75 31.31 -6.60 -13.52
C LYS A 75 31.02 -7.53 -14.71
N GLU A 76 30.90 -8.83 -14.46
CA GLU A 76 30.53 -9.81 -15.50
C GLU A 76 29.07 -9.67 -15.95
N LEU A 77 28.19 -9.22 -15.05
CA LEU A 77 26.79 -8.91 -15.35
C LEU A 77 26.61 -7.55 -16.06
N LYS A 78 27.66 -6.71 -16.10
CA LYS A 78 27.59 -5.30 -16.54
C LYS A 78 26.51 -4.53 -15.77
N ALA A 79 26.38 -4.82 -14.49
CA ALA A 79 25.51 -4.10 -13.58
C ALA A 79 26.26 -2.94 -12.94
N ASP A 80 25.59 -1.81 -12.77
CA ASP A 80 26.05 -0.77 -11.86
C ASP A 80 26.05 -1.35 -10.44
N TRP A 81 27.10 -1.07 -9.68
CA TRP A 81 27.22 -1.57 -8.31
C TRP A 81 26.08 -1.03 -7.45
N VAL A 82 25.51 -1.89 -6.61
CA VAL A 82 24.66 -1.43 -5.52
C VAL A 82 25.60 -0.92 -4.43
N GLU A 83 25.70 0.39 -4.30
CA GLU A 83 26.43 1.02 -3.20
C GLU A 83 25.58 0.88 -1.93
N TYR A 84 25.87 -0.17 -1.15
CA TYR A 84 25.12 -0.46 0.08
C TYR A 84 25.32 0.58 1.20
N GLU A 85 26.23 1.54 1.02
CA GLU A 85 26.40 2.69 1.92
C GLU A 85 25.15 3.59 1.85
N ASP A 86 24.60 3.81 0.66
CA ASP A 86 23.36 4.58 0.46
C ASP A 86 22.15 3.95 1.14
N ILE A 87 22.12 2.61 1.28
CA ILE A 87 21.04 1.88 1.97
C ILE A 87 21.11 2.09 3.49
N GLU A 88 22.32 2.16 4.06
CA GLU A 88 22.47 2.39 5.49
C GLU A 88 22.05 3.81 5.86
N ASP A 89 22.37 4.78 5.01
CA ASP A 89 22.00 6.19 5.21
C ASP A 89 20.49 6.46 4.97
N SER A 90 19.87 5.75 4.03
CA SER A 90 18.43 5.86 3.73
C SER A 90 17.53 4.97 4.62
N GLY A 91 18.13 4.13 5.47
CA GLY A 91 17.45 3.16 6.32
C GLY A 91 17.18 1.84 5.60
N PHE A 92 17.58 0.73 6.22
CA PHE A 92 17.41 -0.60 5.63
C PHE A 92 15.92 -1.01 5.53
N SER A 93 15.44 -1.21 4.31
CA SER A 93 14.12 -1.79 4.05
C SER A 93 14.08 -2.62 2.76
N PHE A 94 13.05 -3.46 2.64
CA PHE A 94 12.77 -4.24 1.43
C PHE A 94 12.55 -3.32 0.23
N GLY A 95 11.87 -2.19 0.43
CA GLY A 95 11.66 -1.14 -0.55
C GLY A 95 12.96 -0.56 -1.10
N ASN A 96 13.85 -0.10 -0.21
CA ASN A 96 15.12 0.52 -0.60
C ASN A 96 16.02 -0.50 -1.30
N LEU A 97 16.16 -1.71 -0.73
CA LEU A 97 16.97 -2.77 -1.32
C LEU A 97 16.50 -3.17 -2.73
N SER A 98 15.19 -3.20 -2.96
CA SER A 98 14.61 -3.44 -4.28
C SER A 98 14.90 -2.31 -5.27
N ASN A 99 14.87 -1.05 -4.82
CA ASN A 99 15.12 0.11 -5.69
C ASN A 99 16.58 0.16 -6.14
N ASP A 100 17.51 -0.21 -5.28
CA ASP A 100 18.94 -0.17 -5.64
C ASP A 100 19.32 -1.36 -6.54
N ALA A 101 18.74 -2.53 -6.26
CA ALA A 101 18.91 -3.70 -7.12
C ALA A 101 18.04 -3.65 -8.39
N PHE A 102 17.34 -2.55 -8.65
CA PHE A 102 16.40 -2.43 -9.76
C PHE A 102 17.08 -2.61 -11.13
N SER A 103 18.33 -2.16 -11.28
CA SER A 103 19.12 -2.28 -12.52
C SER A 103 19.37 -3.74 -12.95
N TYR A 104 19.40 -4.69 -12.00
CA TYR A 104 19.56 -6.11 -12.31
C TYR A 104 18.37 -6.69 -13.07
N THR A 105 17.16 -6.22 -12.80
CA THR A 105 15.95 -6.67 -13.50
C THR A 105 16.10 -6.44 -14.99
N ASP A 106 16.58 -5.27 -15.42
CA ASP A 106 16.78 -4.92 -16.83
C ASP A 106 17.81 -5.83 -17.53
N ILE A 107 18.87 -6.24 -16.82
CA ILE A 107 19.91 -7.14 -17.32
C ILE A 107 19.34 -8.55 -17.55
N PHE A 108 18.60 -9.06 -16.56
CA PHE A 108 18.02 -10.40 -16.65
C PHE A 108 16.84 -10.47 -17.62
N LEU A 109 16.04 -9.41 -17.72
CA LEU A 109 15.01 -9.26 -18.75
C LEU A 109 15.64 -9.40 -20.14
N LYS A 110 16.69 -8.62 -20.45
CA LYS A 110 17.42 -8.70 -21.72
C LYS A 110 17.98 -10.09 -22.02
N LYS A 111 18.49 -10.78 -20.98
CA LYS A 111 19.06 -12.13 -21.12
C LYS A 111 17.99 -13.17 -21.46
N HIS A 112 16.82 -13.10 -20.83
CA HIS A 112 15.82 -14.17 -20.91
C HIS A 112 14.69 -13.90 -21.92
N ILE A 113 14.48 -12.66 -22.34
CA ILE A 113 13.46 -12.29 -23.33
C ILE A 113 14.15 -11.88 -24.64
N LYS A 114 14.23 -12.85 -25.57
CA LYS A 114 14.97 -12.72 -26.85
C LYS A 114 14.52 -11.56 -27.75
N ASN A 115 13.27 -11.11 -27.66
CA ASN A 115 12.73 -10.04 -28.52
C ASN A 115 13.11 -8.62 -28.05
N LEU A 116 13.82 -8.48 -26.93
CA LEU A 116 14.25 -7.18 -26.39
C LEU A 116 15.48 -6.61 -27.10
N THR A 117 16.27 -7.47 -27.75
CA THR A 117 17.56 -7.08 -28.34
C THR A 117 17.40 -6.43 -29.71
N ASP A 118 16.28 -6.66 -30.40
CA ASP A 118 16.02 -6.15 -31.77
C ASP A 118 15.33 -4.77 -31.80
N SER A 119 14.69 -4.33 -30.71
CA SER A 119 14.09 -3.00 -30.63
C SER A 119 15.11 -1.97 -30.13
N GLY A 120 16.08 -1.64 -30.97
CA GLY A 120 17.27 -0.85 -30.66
C GLY A 120 17.08 0.61 -30.21
N THR A 121 15.99 1.00 -29.54
CA THR A 121 15.81 2.38 -29.06
C THR A 121 14.68 2.61 -28.05
N ILE A 122 13.85 1.61 -27.71
CA ILE A 122 12.77 1.80 -26.73
C ILE A 122 13.28 1.33 -25.37
N GLY A 123 13.55 2.28 -24.48
CA GLY A 123 13.98 2.01 -23.12
C GLY A 123 13.06 1.00 -22.42
N ILE A 124 13.67 0.11 -21.64
CA ILE A 124 13.01 -0.95 -20.86
C ILE A 124 12.01 -0.36 -19.83
N ALA A 125 12.15 0.94 -19.54
CA ALA A 125 11.33 1.75 -18.64
C ALA A 125 9.85 1.91 -19.03
N GLY A 126 9.34 1.21 -20.06
CA GLY A 126 7.94 1.29 -20.48
C GLY A 126 7.29 -0.05 -20.85
N MET A 127 7.92 -1.18 -20.50
CA MET A 127 7.48 -2.49 -20.94
C MET A 127 6.48 -3.15 -19.99
N PRO A 128 5.35 -3.69 -20.49
CA PRO A 128 4.38 -4.41 -19.67
C PRO A 128 4.97 -5.60 -18.90
N ALA A 129 6.01 -6.24 -19.44
CA ALA A 129 6.68 -7.35 -18.79
C ALA A 129 7.31 -6.96 -17.43
N ARG A 130 7.74 -5.70 -17.29
CA ARG A 130 8.31 -5.14 -16.05
C ARG A 130 7.26 -4.99 -14.94
N ASP A 131 6.00 -4.75 -15.32
CA ASP A 131 4.89 -4.67 -14.38
C ASP A 131 4.45 -6.05 -13.85
N GLU A 132 4.81 -7.12 -14.56
CA GLU A 132 4.41 -8.49 -14.23
C GLU A 132 5.51 -9.31 -13.54
N ILE A 133 6.78 -8.90 -13.63
CA ILE A 133 7.92 -9.68 -13.13
C ILE A 133 8.44 -9.11 -11.81
N ASN A 134 8.49 -9.97 -10.80
CA ASN A 134 9.19 -9.73 -9.55
C ASN A 134 10.39 -10.68 -9.49
N LEU A 135 11.58 -10.19 -9.16
CA LEU A 135 12.81 -10.96 -9.19
C LEU A 135 13.29 -11.27 -7.77
N ILE A 136 13.84 -12.45 -7.55
CA ILE A 136 14.64 -12.78 -6.36
C ILE A 136 16.05 -13.06 -6.87
N LEU A 137 16.95 -12.11 -6.65
CA LEU A 137 18.36 -12.21 -6.97
C LEU A 137 19.11 -12.84 -5.79
N VAL A 138 19.92 -13.86 -6.08
CA VAL A 138 20.77 -14.50 -5.09
C VAL A 138 22.22 -14.48 -5.57
N ASP A 139 23.08 -13.79 -4.83
CA ASP A 139 24.49 -13.60 -5.19
C ASP A 139 25.36 -13.56 -3.93
N PRO A 140 26.38 -14.43 -3.80
CA PRO A 140 27.24 -14.51 -2.62
C PRO A 140 28.21 -13.33 -2.48
N GLN A 141 28.37 -12.50 -3.51
CA GLN A 141 29.31 -11.38 -3.51
C GLN A 141 28.67 -10.10 -2.96
N LEU A 142 27.35 -10.07 -2.80
CA LEU A 142 26.60 -8.93 -2.31
C LEU A 142 26.53 -8.91 -0.78
N LYS A 143 26.49 -7.72 -0.17
CA LYS A 143 26.32 -7.57 1.29
C LYS A 143 25.04 -8.24 1.79
N TYR A 144 24.00 -8.18 0.97
CA TYR A 144 22.75 -8.91 1.14
C TYR A 144 22.67 -9.97 0.05
N HIS A 145 22.87 -11.23 0.42
CA HIS A 145 22.94 -12.34 -0.53
C HIS A 145 21.61 -12.68 -1.20
N VAL A 146 20.48 -12.31 -0.62
CA VAL A 146 19.14 -12.55 -1.18
C VAL A 146 18.41 -11.22 -1.28
N ILE A 147 18.25 -10.74 -2.52
CA ILE A 147 17.66 -9.45 -2.82
C ILE A 147 16.36 -9.64 -3.62
N PRO A 148 15.21 -9.34 -3.03
CA PRO A 148 13.95 -9.25 -3.76
C PRO A 148 13.86 -7.90 -4.50
N VAL A 149 13.47 -7.96 -5.76
CA VAL A 149 13.20 -6.81 -6.61
C VAL A 149 11.74 -6.85 -7.05
N MET A 150 11.03 -5.76 -6.79
CA MET A 150 9.60 -5.61 -7.01
C MET A 150 9.27 -5.17 -8.44
N SER A 151 8.11 -5.58 -8.92
CA SER A 151 7.44 -4.91 -10.04
C SER A 151 6.80 -3.60 -9.58
N ASP A 152 6.51 -2.70 -10.53
CA ASP A 152 5.87 -1.41 -10.21
C ASP A 152 4.52 -1.57 -9.48
N PRO A 153 3.62 -2.50 -9.89
CA PRO A 153 2.40 -2.84 -9.14
C PRO A 153 2.63 -3.31 -7.71
N PHE A 154 3.70 -4.08 -7.48
CA PHE A 154 4.06 -4.53 -6.13
C PHE A 154 4.49 -3.33 -5.29
N GLY A 155 5.39 -2.49 -5.82
CA GLY A 155 5.87 -1.29 -5.14
C GLY A 155 4.75 -0.33 -4.76
N GLN A 156 3.78 -0.11 -5.65
CA GLN A 156 2.60 0.72 -5.38
C GLN A 156 1.75 0.14 -4.22
N ALA A 157 1.58 -1.19 -4.18
CA ALA A 157 0.76 -1.85 -3.17
C ALA A 157 1.43 -1.96 -1.79
N LEU A 158 2.77 -1.89 -1.72
CA LEU A 158 3.54 -2.16 -0.51
C LEU A 158 3.27 -1.10 0.57
N GLY A 159 3.67 0.15 0.31
CA GLY A 159 3.62 1.21 1.33
C GLY A 159 4.51 0.91 2.55
N GLN A 160 4.65 1.88 3.45
CA GLN A 160 5.64 1.81 4.55
C GLN A 160 5.35 0.70 5.58
N VAL A 161 4.07 0.47 5.90
CA VAL A 161 3.71 -0.52 6.93
C VAL A 161 4.01 -1.95 6.47
N GLN A 162 3.64 -2.30 5.22
CA GLN A 162 3.94 -3.64 4.71
C GLN A 162 5.42 -3.78 4.37
N ASP A 163 6.08 -2.70 3.91
CA ASP A 163 7.54 -2.69 3.73
C ASP A 163 8.26 -3.06 5.04
N PHE A 164 7.89 -2.41 6.14
CA PHE A 164 8.41 -2.74 7.47
C PHE A 164 8.16 -4.21 7.85
N ILE A 165 6.93 -4.71 7.68
CA ILE A 165 6.57 -6.10 8.02
C ILE A 165 7.34 -7.11 7.16
N LEU A 166 7.44 -6.87 5.85
CA LEU A 166 8.14 -7.75 4.93
C LEU A 166 9.65 -7.74 5.20
N THR A 167 10.23 -6.57 5.45
CA THR A 167 11.64 -6.42 5.84
C THR A 167 11.97 -7.29 7.05
N HIS A 168 11.13 -7.27 8.09
CA HIS A 168 11.38 -8.06 9.30
C HIS A 168 11.16 -9.57 9.14
N ARG A 169 10.44 -10.01 8.11
CA ARG A 169 10.15 -11.43 7.87
C ARG A 169 11.17 -12.11 6.96
N MET A 170 12.02 -11.35 6.28
CA MET A 170 12.99 -11.87 5.32
C MET A 170 14.37 -11.99 5.95
N ASN A 171 15.10 -13.04 5.56
CA ASN A 171 16.51 -13.17 5.86
C ASN A 171 17.31 -12.80 4.61
N PHE A 172 17.91 -11.61 4.59
CA PHE A 172 18.62 -11.10 3.42
C PHE A 172 20.06 -11.63 3.32
N LYS A 173 20.58 -12.26 4.38
CA LYS A 173 21.99 -12.69 4.48
C LYS A 173 22.17 -14.19 4.30
N GLU A 174 21.17 -15.01 4.63
CA GLU A 174 21.30 -16.46 4.53
C GLU A 174 21.08 -16.94 3.09
N MET A 175 22.11 -17.51 2.48
CA MET A 175 22.02 -18.17 1.19
C MET A 175 21.64 -19.63 1.36
N SER A 176 20.34 -19.93 1.36
CA SER A 176 19.84 -21.30 1.39
C SER A 176 18.58 -21.44 0.55
N GLY A 177 18.38 -22.61 -0.07
CA GLY A 177 17.15 -22.91 -0.84
C GLY A 177 15.88 -22.71 -0.01
N LYS A 178 15.93 -23.03 1.28
CA LYS A 178 14.84 -22.80 2.22
C LYS A 178 14.52 -21.32 2.37
N ASN A 179 15.54 -20.47 2.49
CA ASN A 179 15.35 -19.03 2.60
C ASN A 179 14.80 -18.44 1.30
N ILE A 180 15.38 -18.79 0.15
CA ILE A 180 14.89 -18.30 -1.16
C ILE A 180 13.43 -18.67 -1.38
N LEU A 181 13.06 -19.91 -1.06
CA LEU A 181 11.69 -20.39 -1.13
C LEU A 181 10.75 -19.68 -0.13
N SER A 182 11.25 -19.37 1.07
CA SER A 182 10.51 -18.57 2.06
C SER A 182 10.23 -17.16 1.52
N THR A 183 11.23 -16.50 0.93
CA THR A 183 11.09 -15.20 0.27
C THR A 183 10.08 -15.26 -0.87
N ALA A 184 10.16 -16.28 -1.73
CA ALA A 184 9.18 -16.48 -2.81
C ALA A 184 7.75 -16.67 -2.27
N ARG A 185 7.56 -17.41 -1.15
CA ARG A 185 6.24 -17.56 -0.51
C ARG A 185 5.72 -16.26 0.05
N LEU A 186 6.58 -15.46 0.69
CA LEU A 186 6.21 -14.14 1.23
C LEU A 186 5.75 -13.21 0.11
N MET A 187 6.52 -13.12 -0.98
CA MET A 187 6.17 -12.34 -2.17
C MET A 187 4.88 -12.84 -2.82
N ASN A 188 4.74 -14.16 -3.02
CA ASN A 188 3.52 -14.75 -3.58
C ASN A 188 2.29 -14.44 -2.73
N GLY A 189 2.38 -14.57 -1.41
CA GLY A 189 1.29 -14.23 -0.50
C GLY A 189 0.89 -12.76 -0.62
N PHE A 190 1.87 -11.87 -0.67
CA PHE A 190 1.63 -10.44 -0.86
C PHE A 190 0.95 -10.14 -2.20
N LEU A 191 1.51 -10.66 -3.31
CA LEU A 191 1.01 -10.49 -4.67
C LEU A 191 -0.43 -10.96 -4.80
N VAL A 192 -0.74 -12.17 -4.32
CA VAL A 192 -2.11 -12.72 -4.37
C VAL A 192 -3.09 -11.82 -3.61
N SER A 193 -2.71 -11.31 -2.44
CA SER A 193 -3.59 -10.52 -1.57
C SER A 193 -3.75 -9.06 -1.99
N HIS A 194 -2.74 -8.43 -2.59
CA HIS A 194 -2.72 -6.98 -2.79
C HIS A 194 -2.61 -6.53 -4.26
N VAL A 195 -2.13 -7.40 -5.15
CA VAL A 195 -1.87 -7.06 -6.55
C VAL A 195 -2.74 -7.90 -7.47
N SER A 196 -2.43 -9.19 -7.60
CA SER A 196 -2.94 -10.07 -8.66
C SER A 196 -4.44 -10.30 -8.62
N SER A 197 -5.05 -10.31 -7.43
CA SER A 197 -6.49 -10.60 -7.27
C SER A 197 -7.36 -9.34 -7.22
N LYS A 198 -6.78 -8.14 -7.15
CA LYS A 198 -7.54 -6.90 -6.92
C LYS A 198 -8.09 -6.31 -8.21
N LYS A 199 -9.24 -5.63 -8.14
CA LYS A 199 -9.81 -4.91 -9.29
C LYS A 199 -8.96 -3.70 -9.67
N GLN A 200 -8.50 -2.97 -8.65
CA GLN A 200 -7.57 -1.87 -8.71
C GLN A 200 -6.52 -2.09 -7.64
N ILE A 201 -5.27 -1.76 -7.95
CA ILE A 201 -4.17 -1.85 -6.99
C ILE A 201 -4.32 -0.67 -6.04
N ASN A 202 -4.56 -0.97 -4.77
CA ASN A 202 -4.66 0.07 -3.74
C ASN A 202 -3.25 0.43 -3.31
N GLN A 203 -2.99 1.74 -3.17
CA GLN A 203 -1.73 2.20 -2.61
C GLN A 203 -1.56 1.67 -1.18
N GLY A 204 -0.34 1.25 -0.87
CA GLY A 204 0.02 0.79 0.47
C GLY A 204 -0.14 1.87 1.54
N LEU A 205 -0.25 1.45 2.80
CA LEU A 205 -0.47 2.36 3.92
C LEU A 205 0.85 2.99 4.40
N SER A 206 0.90 4.32 4.51
CA SER A 206 1.97 5.04 5.21
C SER A 206 1.77 4.98 6.73
N PHE A 207 2.83 5.19 7.51
CA PHE A 207 2.73 5.25 8.97
C PHE A 207 1.81 6.39 9.42
N ASP A 208 1.90 7.57 8.80
CA ASP A 208 1.01 8.69 9.08
C ASP A 208 -0.47 8.32 8.81
N GLY A 209 -0.72 7.64 7.69
CA GLY A 209 -2.04 7.15 7.34
C GLY A 209 -2.57 6.13 8.36
N LEU A 210 -1.70 5.28 8.90
CA LEU A 210 -2.04 4.35 9.98
C LEU A 210 -2.38 5.10 11.28
N VAL A 211 -1.53 6.04 11.69
CA VAL A 211 -1.72 6.85 12.90
C VAL A 211 -3.04 7.61 12.85
N ILE A 212 -3.34 8.28 11.74
CA ILE A 212 -4.62 9.00 11.56
C ILE A 212 -5.82 8.06 11.70
N ARG A 213 -5.78 6.87 11.09
CA ARG A 213 -6.86 5.88 11.20
C ARG A 213 -7.04 5.39 12.64
N LEU A 214 -5.94 5.14 13.35
CA LEU A 214 -5.99 4.74 14.76
C LEU A 214 -6.58 5.84 15.63
N LEU A 215 -6.21 7.11 15.41
CA LEU A 215 -6.78 8.26 16.12
C LEU A 215 -8.28 8.40 15.87
N LEU A 216 -8.74 8.20 14.63
CA LEU A 216 -10.17 8.22 14.31
C LEU A 216 -10.94 7.10 15.02
N ILE A 217 -10.39 5.88 15.04
CA ILE A 217 -11.00 4.76 15.77
C ILE A 217 -11.07 5.06 17.27
N LEU A 218 -9.99 5.59 17.85
CA LEU A 218 -9.96 6.00 19.25
C LEU A 218 -10.99 7.09 19.56
N LEU A 219 -11.16 8.06 18.65
CA LEU A 219 -12.16 9.11 18.78
C LEU A 219 -13.58 8.54 18.79
N VAL A 220 -13.89 7.57 17.92
CA VAL A 220 -15.19 6.89 17.89
C VAL A 220 -15.43 6.10 19.19
N ILE A 221 -14.44 5.33 19.65
CA ILE A 221 -14.53 4.59 20.92
C ILE A 221 -14.75 5.56 22.08
N TYR A 222 -13.99 6.64 22.12
CA TYR A 222 -14.14 7.69 23.13
C TYR A 222 -15.53 8.33 23.07
N GLY A 223 -16.06 8.63 21.88
CA GLY A 223 -17.41 9.17 21.70
C GLY A 223 -18.49 8.22 22.23
N ILE A 224 -18.41 6.93 21.90
CA ILE A 224 -19.34 5.90 22.39
C ILE A 224 -19.25 5.78 23.93
N TRP A 225 -18.03 5.73 24.46
CA TRP A 225 -17.80 5.64 25.90
C TRP A 225 -18.31 6.89 26.62
N HIS A 226 -17.98 8.08 26.14
CA HIS A 226 -18.42 9.36 26.69
C HIS A 226 -19.95 9.50 26.62
N HIS A 227 -20.59 9.09 25.52
CA HIS A 227 -22.05 9.06 25.40
C HIS A 227 -22.69 8.11 26.42
N ARG A 228 -22.17 6.88 26.55
CA ARG A 228 -22.65 5.92 27.56
C ARG A 228 -22.42 6.41 28.98
N TRP A 229 -21.27 7.04 29.24
CA TRP A 229 -20.96 7.63 30.54
C TRP A 229 -21.90 8.78 30.87
N ARG A 230 -22.18 9.68 29.92
CA ARG A 230 -23.17 10.77 30.07
C ARG A 230 -24.59 10.26 30.27
N LYS A 231 -24.99 9.15 29.65
CA LYS A 231 -26.29 8.52 29.92
C LYS A 231 -26.39 7.98 31.35
N ARG A 232 -25.29 7.48 31.93
CA ARG A 232 -25.25 6.96 33.31
C ARG A 232 -25.00 8.04 34.36
N HIS A 233 -24.37 9.14 33.96
CA HIS A 233 -24.07 10.31 34.79
C HIS A 233 -24.49 11.57 34.03
N PRO A 234 -25.81 11.83 33.91
CA PRO A 234 -26.28 13.08 33.33
C PRO A 234 -25.67 14.21 34.16
N LYS A 235 -24.89 15.08 33.51
CA LYS A 235 -24.42 16.29 34.15
C LYS A 235 -25.67 17.07 34.58
N ARG A 236 -25.84 17.27 35.89
CA ARG A 236 -26.80 18.24 36.39
C ARG A 236 -26.46 19.58 35.72
N ILE A 237 -27.46 20.21 35.11
CA ILE A 237 -27.31 21.59 34.66
C ILE A 237 -27.00 22.39 35.93
N ARG A 238 -25.92 23.17 35.95
CA ARG A 238 -25.45 23.91 37.15
C ARG A 238 -26.47 24.94 37.67
N TRP A 239 -27.56 25.14 36.93
CA TRP A 239 -28.63 26.09 37.20
C TRP A 239 -29.98 25.41 37.55
N GLU A 240 -30.01 24.08 37.69
CA GLU A 240 -31.19 23.39 38.23
C GLU A 240 -31.20 23.50 39.76
N ASP A 241 -32.24 24.17 40.26
CA ASP A 241 -32.56 24.38 41.66
C ASP A 241 -32.54 23.04 42.42
N PRO A 242 -31.72 22.87 43.48
CA PRO A 242 -31.56 21.61 44.19
C PRO A 242 -32.85 21.04 44.82
N ASP A 243 -33.91 21.86 44.91
CA ASP A 243 -35.17 21.51 45.59
C ASP A 243 -36.36 21.24 44.64
N SER A 244 -36.14 21.19 43.32
CA SER A 244 -37.22 20.83 42.38
C SER A 244 -37.56 19.34 42.44
N PRO A 245 -38.81 18.94 42.75
CA PRO A 245 -39.19 17.53 42.78
C PRO A 245 -39.20 16.98 41.35
N ARG A 246 -38.31 16.03 41.08
CA ARG A 246 -38.31 15.21 39.85
C ARG A 246 -39.48 14.25 39.89
N ASP A 247 -40.62 14.68 39.39
CA ASP A 247 -41.65 13.74 38.96
C ASP A 247 -41.52 13.51 37.44
N ASN A 248 -41.80 12.27 37.05
CA ASN A 248 -42.05 11.80 35.69
C ASN A 248 -40.84 11.25 34.90
N GLY A 249 -40.87 9.93 34.69
CA GLY A 249 -39.92 9.14 33.91
C GLY A 249 -40.04 9.27 32.39
N GLU A 250 -40.10 10.49 31.87
CA GLU A 250 -39.97 10.76 30.43
C GLU A 250 -38.71 11.58 30.17
N TYR A 251 -37.91 11.07 29.23
CA TYR A 251 -36.69 11.70 28.75
C TYR A 251 -37.10 12.95 27.96
N ASP A 252 -37.25 14.08 28.65
CA ASP A 252 -37.64 15.36 28.04
C ASP A 252 -36.50 15.88 27.16
N ASN A 253 -36.70 15.80 25.85
CA ASN A 253 -35.74 16.10 24.79
C ASN A 253 -35.61 17.62 24.54
N GLY A 254 -35.61 18.45 25.59
CA GLY A 254 -35.74 19.90 25.43
C GLY A 254 -34.45 20.72 25.40
N TYR A 255 -33.30 20.20 25.88
CA TYR A 255 -32.26 21.12 26.38
C TYR A 255 -30.83 20.97 25.85
N MET A 256 -30.53 20.05 24.92
CA MET A 256 -29.13 19.70 24.60
C MET A 256 -28.72 19.78 23.13
N ASP A 257 -29.44 20.51 22.25
CA ASP A 257 -28.98 20.63 20.86
C ASP A 257 -29.19 21.98 20.14
N GLY A 258 -29.59 23.07 20.82
CA GLY A 258 -29.78 24.31 20.10
C GLY A 258 -30.06 25.53 20.95
N TYR A 259 -29.13 26.47 20.86
CA TYR A 259 -29.27 27.90 21.13
C TYR A 259 -30.71 28.42 20.86
N TYR A 260 -31.43 28.88 21.90
CA TYR A 260 -32.64 29.69 21.71
C TYR A 260 -32.27 31.17 21.80
N ILE A 261 -31.97 31.76 20.64
CA ILE A 261 -32.16 33.19 20.39
C ILE A 261 -33.66 33.42 20.24
N GLY A 262 -34.25 34.24 21.11
CA GLY A 262 -35.56 34.88 20.90
C GLY A 262 -36.73 34.26 21.68
N MET A 263 -37.56 35.15 22.23
CA MET A 263 -38.78 34.94 23.06
C MET A 263 -38.44 34.70 24.55
N HIS A 264 -38.59 35.64 25.48
CA HIS A 264 -39.68 36.60 25.70
C HIS A 264 -39.13 37.95 26.22
N GLU A 265 -39.19 38.99 25.40
CA GLU A 265 -39.46 40.34 25.90
C GLU A 265 -40.91 40.62 25.54
N ASP A 266 -41.82 40.28 26.44
CA ASP A 266 -42.87 41.22 26.81
C ASP A 266 -43.54 40.80 28.13
N ASP A 267 -44.11 41.80 28.77
CA ASP A 267 -45.09 41.74 29.86
C ASP A 267 -44.56 41.83 31.32
N GLY A 268 -44.25 43.07 31.71
CA GLY A 268 -45.09 43.72 32.73
C GLY A 268 -44.66 43.67 34.19
N HIS A 269 -44.71 44.88 34.79
CA HIS A 269 -44.69 45.20 36.23
C HIS A 269 -43.33 45.30 36.92
N ASP A 270 -42.83 46.54 37.07
CA ASP A 270 -42.83 47.16 38.41
C ASP A 270 -42.47 48.66 38.39
N LYS A 271 -43.40 49.44 38.98
CA LYS A 271 -43.31 50.79 39.57
C LYS A 271 -43.30 52.03 38.67
#